data_AF-A0A7X8FIV2-F1
#
_entry.id   AF-A0A7X8FIV2-F1
#
_cell.length_a   1.000
_cell.length_b   1.000
_cell.length_c   1.000
_cell.angle_alpha   90.00
_cell.angle_beta   90.00
_cell.angle_gamma   90.00
#
_symmetry.space_group_name_H-M   'P 1'
#
loop_
_entity.id
_entity.type
_entity.pdbx_description
1 polymer ?
#
loop_
_entity_poly.entity_id
_entity_poly.type
_entity_poly.pdbx_seq_one_letter_code
_entity_poly.pdbx_strand_id
1 'polypeptide(L)'
;MMRNFLIIICFMMLCPCACRNTGSQGVILPKPGKGEMEEMNRFLVQKDREIIENYIERKGLHMKESPTGLWYSIEKEGNGDFLAENDRITIEYRCELIDGTLCYSSDESGPMNVTVGKSDIEPGLDEGLRMIKPGGK
;
A
#
# COMPACT_ATOMS: atom_id res chain seq x y z
N MET A 1 18.27 72.42 2.97
CA MET A 1 16.94 71.77 3.01
C MET A 1 16.89 70.38 2.35
N MET A 2 18.02 69.70 2.07
CA MET A 2 18.01 68.34 1.48
C MET A 2 18.52 67.23 2.42
N ARG A 3 19.08 67.57 3.59
CA ARG A 3 19.65 66.59 4.53
C ARG A 3 18.62 65.97 5.50
N ASN A 4 17.54 66.68 5.79
CA ASN A 4 16.44 66.15 6.62
C ASN A 4 15.44 65.31 5.82
N PHE A 5 15.38 65.47 4.50
CA PHE A 5 14.50 64.67 3.63
C PHE A 5 15.04 63.24 3.45
N LEU A 6 16.37 63.09 3.44
CA LEU A 6 17.02 61.76 3.34
C LEU A 6 16.81 60.90 4.60
N ILE A 7 16.71 61.52 5.78
CA ILE A 7 16.49 60.81 7.05
C ILE A 7 15.04 60.32 7.17
N ILE A 8 14.07 61.07 6.63
CA ILE A 8 12.65 60.68 6.62
C ILE A 8 12.39 59.53 5.64
N ILE A 9 13.10 59.48 4.50
CA ILE A 9 13.02 58.37 3.55
C ILE A 9 13.62 57.08 4.13
N CYS A 10 14.64 57.16 4.99
CA CYS A 10 15.21 55.99 5.68
C CYS A 10 14.27 55.42 6.74
N PHE A 11 13.41 56.23 7.37
CA PHE A 11 12.47 55.76 8.39
C PHE A 11 11.22 55.08 7.79
N MET A 12 10.90 55.35 6.52
CA MET A 12 9.81 54.70 5.79
C MET A 12 10.22 53.33 5.20
N MET A 13 11.50 52.96 5.33
CA MET A 13 12.08 51.67 4.90
C MET A 13 12.28 50.70 6.09
N LEU A 14 11.68 50.99 7.24
CA LEU A 14 11.47 50.06 8.34
C LEU A 14 9.96 49.83 8.51
N CYS A 15 9.34 49.29 7.47
CA CYS A 15 8.12 48.52 7.67
C CYS A 15 8.61 47.11 8.00
N PRO A 16 8.76 46.71 9.28
CA PRO A 16 8.77 45.29 9.56
C PRO A 16 7.45 44.79 8.98
N CYS A 17 7.54 44.00 7.91
CA CYS A 17 6.49 43.05 7.60
C CYS A 17 6.35 42.27 8.91
N ALA A 18 5.40 42.69 9.73
CA ALA A 18 4.86 41.86 10.76
C ALA A 18 4.40 40.65 9.97
N CYS A 19 5.19 39.57 10.04
CA CYS A 19 4.70 38.23 9.81
C CYS A 19 3.51 38.13 10.73
N ARG A 20 2.34 38.47 10.20
CA ARG A 20 1.08 38.26 10.85
C ARG A 20 1.08 36.75 10.98
N ASN A 21 1.37 36.28 12.19
CA ASN A 21 1.14 34.92 12.60
C ASN A 21 -0.36 34.69 12.36
N THR A 22 -0.71 34.34 11.13
CA THR A 22 -1.90 33.56 10.86
C THR A 22 -1.57 32.23 11.50
N GLY A 23 -1.76 32.19 12.83
CA GLY A 23 -1.67 30.96 13.58
C GLY A 23 -2.45 29.95 12.78
N SER A 24 -1.83 28.80 12.54
CA SER A 24 -2.35 27.65 11.80
C SER A 24 -3.86 27.52 12.04
N GLN A 25 -4.65 28.23 11.24
CA GLN A 25 -6.05 27.99 11.04
C GLN A 25 -5.96 26.71 10.25
N GLY A 26 -6.08 25.58 10.93
CA GLY A 26 -6.09 24.27 10.29
C GLY A 26 -7.04 24.40 9.11
N VAL A 27 -6.50 24.32 7.90
CA VAL A 27 -7.28 24.50 6.70
C VAL A 27 -8.29 23.36 6.72
N ILE A 28 -9.53 23.65 7.09
CA ILE A 28 -10.61 22.68 7.02
C ILE A 28 -10.93 22.54 5.54
N LEU A 29 -10.19 21.65 4.88
CA LEU A 29 -10.56 21.22 3.53
C LEU A 29 -11.96 20.60 3.63
N PRO A 30 -12.90 20.99 2.75
CA PRO A 30 -14.20 20.34 2.72
C PRO A 30 -13.99 18.84 2.50
N LYS A 31 -14.55 18.02 3.39
CA LYS A 31 -14.52 16.56 3.22
C LYS A 31 -15.28 16.23 1.92
N PRO A 32 -14.71 15.42 1.01
CA PRO A 32 -15.39 15.02 -0.20
C PRO A 32 -16.75 14.38 0.10
N GLY A 33 -17.72 14.59 -0.79
CA GLY A 33 -19.03 13.96 -0.72
C GLY A 33 -18.93 12.44 -0.92
N LYS A 34 -19.98 11.69 -0.52
CA LYS A 34 -19.99 10.22 -0.66
C LYS A 34 -19.75 9.77 -2.11
N GLY A 35 -20.40 10.41 -3.08
CA GLY A 35 -20.24 10.08 -4.50
C GLY A 35 -18.81 10.32 -5.02
N GLU A 36 -18.19 11.42 -4.62
CA GLU A 36 -16.80 11.73 -4.99
C GLU A 36 -15.81 10.70 -4.41
N MET A 37 -16.02 10.27 -3.16
CA MET A 37 -15.21 9.21 -2.54
C MET A 37 -15.41 7.85 -3.23
N GLU A 38 -16.64 7.51 -3.62
CA GLU A 38 -16.91 6.28 -4.36
C GLU A 38 -16.25 6.28 -5.74
N GLU A 39 -16.30 7.41 -6.45
CA GLU A 39 -15.62 7.57 -7.73
C GLU A 39 -14.11 7.48 -7.59
N MET A 40 -13.54 8.14 -6.58
CA MET A 40 -12.12 8.04 -6.26
C MET A 40 -11.72 6.59 -5.93
N ASN A 41 -12.50 5.88 -5.12
CA ASN A 41 -12.23 4.48 -4.81
C ASN A 41 -12.26 3.60 -6.06
N ARG A 42 -13.25 3.78 -6.96
CA ARG A 42 -13.28 3.06 -8.25
C ARG A 42 -12.07 3.37 -9.10
N PHE A 43 -11.64 4.63 -9.16
CA PHE A 43 -10.44 5.03 -9.90
C PHE A 43 -9.17 4.40 -9.34
N LEU A 44 -8.99 4.40 -8.00
CA LEU A 44 -7.83 3.80 -7.35
C LEU A 44 -7.78 2.29 -7.59
N VAL A 45 -8.91 1.58 -7.45
CA VAL A 45 -8.98 0.14 -7.74
C VAL A 45 -8.64 -0.15 -9.20
N GLN A 46 -9.12 0.66 -10.14
CA GLN A 46 -8.76 0.51 -11.56
C GLN A 46 -7.26 0.73 -11.80
N LYS A 47 -6.65 1.72 -11.12
CA LYS A 47 -5.22 1.98 -11.22
C LYS A 47 -4.37 0.85 -10.65
N ASP A 48 -4.77 0.30 -9.51
CA ASP A 48 -4.09 -0.85 -8.90
C ASP A 48 -4.18 -2.08 -9.82
N ARG A 49 -5.35 -2.31 -10.45
CA ARG A 49 -5.53 -3.37 -11.44
C ARG A 49 -4.59 -3.21 -12.63
N GLU A 50 -4.52 -2.02 -13.22
CA GLU A 50 -3.59 -1.72 -14.32
C GLU A 50 -2.13 -1.99 -13.92
N ILE A 51 -1.75 -1.63 -12.69
CA ILE A 51 -0.40 -1.87 -12.16
C ILE A 51 -0.10 -3.37 -12.06
N ILE A 52 -1.05 -4.17 -11.57
CA ILE A 52 -0.93 -5.63 -11.45
C ILE A 52 -0.84 -6.29 -12.83
N GLU A 53 -1.75 -5.97 -13.75
CA GLU A 53 -1.78 -6.55 -15.10
C GLU A 53 -0.47 -6.26 -15.86
N ASN A 54 0.03 -5.03 -15.77
CA ASN A 54 1.32 -4.67 -16.35
C ASN A 54 2.50 -5.43 -15.71
N TYR A 55 2.46 -5.69 -14.40
CA TYR A 55 3.50 -6.49 -13.75
C TYR A 55 3.48 -7.94 -14.24
N ILE A 56 2.30 -8.53 -14.32
CA ILE A 56 2.07 -9.89 -14.83
C ILE A 56 2.63 -10.02 -16.24
N GLU A 57 2.29 -9.08 -17.13
CA GLU A 57 2.76 -9.07 -18.52
C GLU A 57 4.28 -8.96 -18.61
N ARG A 58 4.88 -7.95 -17.94
CA ARG A 58 6.34 -7.73 -17.98
C ARG A 58 7.14 -8.92 -17.44
N LYS A 59 6.59 -9.64 -16.47
CA LYS A 59 7.22 -10.83 -15.87
C LYS A 59 6.87 -12.13 -16.60
N GLY A 60 5.95 -12.09 -17.56
CA GLY A 60 5.48 -13.28 -18.27
C GLY A 60 4.76 -14.29 -17.36
N LEU A 61 4.05 -13.79 -16.34
CA LEU A 61 3.37 -14.64 -15.36
C LEU A 61 2.01 -15.11 -15.89
N HIS A 62 1.63 -16.33 -15.51
CA HIS A 62 0.29 -16.86 -15.75
C HIS A 62 -0.47 -16.87 -14.41
N MET A 63 -1.35 -15.90 -14.22
CA MET A 63 -2.10 -15.74 -12.98
C MET A 63 -3.61 -15.84 -13.20
N LYS A 64 -4.32 -16.24 -12.15
CA LYS A 64 -5.78 -16.24 -12.05
C LYS A 64 -6.19 -15.19 -11.04
N GLU A 65 -7.33 -14.54 -11.27
CA GLU A 65 -7.95 -13.64 -10.31
C GLU A 65 -9.12 -14.37 -9.61
N SER A 66 -9.17 -14.30 -8.28
CA SER A 66 -10.27 -14.84 -7.50
C SER A 66 -11.45 -13.85 -7.43
N PRO A 67 -12.65 -14.29 -6.99
CA PRO A 67 -13.80 -13.39 -6.82
C PRO A 67 -13.59 -12.25 -5.81
N THR A 68 -12.61 -12.36 -4.91
CA THR A 68 -12.26 -11.31 -3.93
C THR A 68 -11.23 -10.32 -4.46
N GLY A 69 -10.64 -10.58 -5.64
CA GLY A 69 -9.60 -9.77 -6.27
C GLY A 69 -8.17 -10.26 -6.01
N LEU A 70 -7.98 -11.43 -5.41
CA LEU A 70 -6.64 -12.02 -5.24
C LEU A 70 -6.12 -12.54 -6.59
N TRP A 71 -4.93 -12.06 -6.99
CA TRP A 71 -4.21 -12.60 -8.13
C TRP A 71 -3.20 -13.65 -7.67
N TYR A 72 -3.32 -14.88 -8.18
CA TYR A 72 -2.49 -15.99 -7.73
C TYR A 72 -2.07 -16.92 -8.89
N SER A 73 -1.01 -17.68 -8.65
CA SER A 73 -0.58 -18.79 -9.51
C SER A 73 -0.07 -19.90 -8.61
N ILE A 74 -0.38 -21.15 -8.98
CA ILE A 74 0.14 -22.34 -8.30
C ILE A 74 1.18 -22.93 -9.24
N GLU A 75 2.45 -22.71 -8.92
CA GLU A 75 3.59 -23.21 -9.70
C GLU A 75 3.80 -24.71 -9.46
N LYS A 76 3.45 -25.18 -8.27
CA LYS A 76 3.53 -26.58 -7.88
C LYS A 76 2.33 -26.95 -7.01
N GLU A 77 1.54 -27.89 -7.47
CA GLU A 77 0.28 -28.29 -6.82
C GLU A 77 0.43 -28.79 -5.37
N GLY A 78 1.56 -29.45 -5.05
CA GLY A 78 1.73 -30.17 -3.78
C GLY A 78 1.03 -31.54 -3.77
N ASN A 79 0.88 -32.14 -2.59
CA ASN A 79 0.27 -33.47 -2.41
C ASN A 79 -0.62 -33.51 -1.17
N GLY A 80 -1.54 -34.47 -1.13
CA GLY A 80 -2.49 -34.64 -0.03
C GLY A 80 -3.75 -33.79 -0.21
N ASP A 81 -4.44 -33.55 0.90
CA ASP A 81 -5.66 -32.75 0.93
C ASP A 81 -5.34 -31.25 0.96
N PHE A 82 -6.32 -30.44 0.55
CA PHE A 82 -6.23 -28.99 0.71
C PHE A 82 -6.22 -28.60 2.18
N LEU A 83 -5.57 -27.48 2.48
CA LEU A 83 -5.50 -26.96 3.84
C LEU A 83 -6.90 -26.54 4.34
N ALA A 84 -7.26 -27.03 5.52
CA ALA A 84 -8.54 -26.80 6.16
C ALA A 84 -8.43 -25.76 7.29
N GLU A 85 -9.58 -25.27 7.75
CA GLU A 85 -9.62 -24.33 8.87
C GLU A 85 -9.05 -24.95 10.15
N ASN A 86 -8.21 -24.18 10.86
CA ASN A 86 -7.46 -24.56 12.05
C ASN A 86 -6.27 -25.51 11.81
N ASP A 87 -5.93 -25.84 10.55
CA ASP A 87 -4.68 -26.51 10.26
C ASP A 87 -3.49 -25.64 10.69
N ARG A 88 -2.52 -26.27 11.34
CA ARG A 88 -1.25 -25.64 11.72
C ARG A 88 -0.20 -26.03 10.71
N ILE A 89 0.30 -25.04 9.99
CA ILE A 89 1.26 -25.24 8.91
C ILE A 89 2.52 -24.42 9.16
N THR A 90 3.58 -24.81 8.48
CA THR A 90 4.83 -24.07 8.42
C THR A 90 5.10 -23.73 6.95
N ILE A 91 5.33 -22.44 6.66
CA ILE A 91 5.56 -21.97 5.29
C ILE A 91 6.91 -21.28 5.16
N GLU A 92 7.59 -21.56 4.05
CA GLU A 92 8.68 -20.75 3.53
C GLU A 92 8.08 -19.67 2.63
N TYR A 93 8.59 -18.45 2.69
CA TYR A 93 7.96 -17.31 2.01
C TYR A 93 8.96 -16.23 1.64
N ARG A 94 8.58 -15.42 0.65
CA ARG A 94 9.31 -14.24 0.21
C ARG A 94 8.32 -13.17 -0.22
N CYS A 95 8.27 -12.07 0.53
CA CYS A 95 7.34 -10.97 0.31
C CYS A 95 8.08 -9.76 -0.27
N GLU A 96 7.60 -9.27 -1.42
CA GLU A 96 8.18 -8.13 -2.12
C GLU A 96 7.11 -7.16 -2.58
N LEU A 97 7.51 -5.88 -2.72
CA LEU A 97 6.73 -4.91 -3.46
C LEU A 97 6.80 -5.19 -4.97
N ILE A 98 5.87 -4.60 -5.72
CA ILE A 98 5.78 -4.80 -7.17
C ILE A 98 6.99 -4.29 -7.95
N ASP A 99 7.78 -3.40 -7.34
CA ASP A 99 9.05 -2.89 -7.88
C ASP A 99 10.25 -3.82 -7.58
N GLY A 100 10.05 -4.89 -6.80
CA GLY A 100 11.09 -5.84 -6.40
C GLY A 100 11.79 -5.50 -5.09
N THR A 101 11.34 -4.48 -4.35
CA THR A 101 11.86 -4.21 -3.01
C THR A 101 11.45 -5.35 -2.06
N LEU A 102 12.45 -6.07 -1.52
CA LEU A 102 12.21 -7.10 -0.52
C LEU A 102 11.66 -6.46 0.77
N CYS A 103 10.54 -6.99 1.27
CA CYS A 103 9.98 -6.56 2.55
C CYS A 103 10.42 -7.49 3.68
N TYR A 104 10.20 -8.79 3.53
CA TYR A 104 10.59 -9.82 4.49
C TYR A 104 10.61 -11.20 3.83
N SER A 105 11.42 -12.12 4.35
CA SER A 105 11.53 -13.50 3.85
C SER A 105 11.87 -14.50 4.95
N SER A 106 11.60 -15.77 4.69
CA SER A 106 12.00 -16.86 5.57
C SER A 106 13.51 -17.14 5.53
N ASP A 107 14.23 -16.71 4.49
CA ASP A 107 15.70 -16.75 4.47
C ASP A 107 16.33 -15.93 5.60
N GLU A 108 15.67 -14.83 6.00
CA GLU A 108 16.15 -13.93 7.07
C GLU A 108 15.56 -14.26 8.44
N SER A 109 14.27 -14.61 8.49
CA SER A 109 13.52 -14.77 9.73
C SER A 109 13.21 -16.23 10.12
N GLY A 110 13.55 -17.16 9.23
CA GLY A 110 13.08 -18.54 9.29
C GLY A 110 11.64 -18.70 8.78
N PRO A 111 11.20 -19.95 8.54
CA PRO A 111 9.82 -20.24 8.17
C PRO A 111 8.80 -19.74 9.20
N MET A 112 7.61 -19.37 8.71
CA MET A 112 6.51 -18.87 9.52
C MET A 112 5.53 -19.99 9.87
N ASN A 113 5.10 -20.03 11.13
CA ASN A 113 4.01 -20.90 11.57
C ASN A 113 2.68 -20.16 11.46
N VAL A 114 1.70 -20.76 10.80
CA VAL A 114 0.38 -20.16 10.52
C VAL A 114 -0.72 -21.13 10.96
N THR A 115 -1.82 -20.57 11.48
CA THR A 115 -3.06 -21.33 11.67
C THR A 115 -4.08 -20.89 10.63
N VAL A 116 -4.44 -21.78 9.69
CA VAL A 116 -5.32 -21.44 8.57
C VAL A 116 -6.71 -21.02 9.08
N GLY A 117 -7.24 -19.95 8.50
CA GLY A 117 -8.54 -19.37 8.82
C GLY A 117 -8.62 -18.58 10.11
N LYS A 118 -7.48 -18.12 10.63
CA LYS A 118 -7.41 -17.12 11.70
C LYS A 118 -7.02 -15.76 11.13
N SER A 119 -7.38 -14.70 11.85
CA SER A 119 -7.11 -13.30 11.45
C SER A 119 -5.73 -12.81 11.87
N ASP A 120 -4.77 -13.73 12.01
CA ASP A 120 -3.38 -13.46 12.40
C ASP A 120 -2.47 -13.18 11.19
N ILE A 121 -2.95 -13.45 9.97
CA ILE A 121 -2.25 -13.16 8.71
C ILE A 121 -3.13 -12.34 7.75
N GLU A 122 -2.53 -11.85 6.66
CA GLU A 122 -3.21 -11.08 5.63
C GLU A 122 -4.34 -11.91 4.98
N PRO A 123 -5.54 -11.34 4.76
CA PRO A 123 -6.68 -12.08 4.21
C PRO A 123 -6.42 -12.74 2.86
N GLY A 124 -5.65 -12.08 1.98
CA GLY A 124 -5.29 -12.64 0.68
C GLY A 124 -4.33 -13.83 0.79
N LEU A 125 -3.44 -13.83 1.79
CA LEU A 125 -2.56 -14.96 2.07
C LEU A 125 -3.36 -16.14 2.63
N ASP A 126 -4.29 -15.90 3.56
CA ASP A 126 -5.17 -16.95 4.08
C ASP A 126 -6.03 -17.58 2.98
N GLU A 127 -6.59 -16.76 2.09
CA GLU A 127 -7.34 -17.22 0.92
C GLU A 127 -6.47 -18.10 0.00
N GLY A 128 -5.25 -17.64 -0.33
CA GLY A 128 -4.32 -18.39 -1.19
C GLY A 128 -3.88 -19.72 -0.57
N LEU A 129 -3.65 -19.78 0.73
CA LEU A 129 -3.28 -21.01 1.44
C LEU A 129 -4.35 -22.10 1.35
N ARG A 130 -5.64 -21.73 1.32
CA ARG A 130 -6.74 -22.70 1.14
C ARG A 130 -6.83 -23.26 -0.27
N MET A 131 -6.11 -22.67 -1.23
CA MET A 131 -6.07 -23.10 -2.63
C MET A 131 -4.88 -24.02 -2.94
N ILE A 132 -4.00 -24.28 -1.98
CA ILE A 132 -2.80 -25.09 -2.16
C ILE A 132 -2.80 -26.34 -1.27
N LYS A 133 -1.98 -27.33 -1.64
CA LYS A 133 -1.75 -28.55 -0.85
C LYS A 133 -0.34 -28.54 -0.24
N PRO A 134 -0.10 -29.32 0.82
CA PRO A 134 1.22 -29.49 1.41
C PRO A 134 2.33 -29.73 0.38
N GLY A 135 3.43 -28.98 0.51
CA GLY A 135 4.59 -29.05 -0.38
C GLY A 135 4.39 -28.40 -1.76
N GLY A 136 3.26 -27.73 -1.98
CA GLY A 136 3.00 -26.88 -3.13
C GLY A 136 3.76 -25.55 -3.06
N LYS A 137 3.75 -24.82 -4.17
CA LYS A 137 4.30 -23.49 -4.35
C LYS A 137 3.39 -22.66 -5.23
#